data_AF-A0A7X9FWZ6-F1
#
_entry.id   AF-A0A7X9FWZ6-F1
#
_cell.length_a   1.000
_cell.length_b   1.000
_cell.length_c   1.000
_cell.angle_alpha   90.00
_cell.angle_beta   90.00
_cell.angle_gamma   90.00
#
_symmetry.space_group_name_H-M   'P 1'
#
loop_
_entity.id
_entity.type
_entity.pdbx_description
1 polymer ?
#
loop_
_entity_poly.entity_id
_entity_poly.type
_entity_poly.pdbx_seq_one_letter_code
_entity_poly.pdbx_strand_id
1 'polypeptide(L)'
;MTKQGLKSTEKLLSALGESSRLRILMILKTREQTVSDIREILGLSFSTVSRHLFLLREAGLVNSVKDGKWVKYSFNPEWPAAVQVCLSMILEQLSSDPIIQQDKKKVAKLKKYKTSQEIRKSETKIRYWLA
;
A
#
# COMPACT_ATOMS: atom_id res chain seq x y z
N MET A 1 31.24 -1.87 -7.67
CA MET A 1 29.78 -2.14 -7.61
C MET A 1 29.17 -2.00 -6.19
N THR A 2 29.76 -1.22 -5.28
CA THR A 2 29.32 -1.16 -3.85
C THR A 2 28.58 0.12 -3.45
N LYS A 3 28.53 1.15 -4.30
CA LYS A 3 27.87 2.44 -3.98
C LYS A 3 26.34 2.40 -3.97
N GLN A 4 25.72 1.32 -4.44
CA GLN A 4 24.27 1.21 -4.58
C GLN A 4 23.58 0.65 -3.33
N GLY A 5 24.25 -0.19 -2.55
CA GLY A 5 23.68 -0.81 -1.34
C GLY A 5 23.40 0.21 -0.22
N LEU A 6 24.42 0.99 0.17
CA LEU A 6 24.30 1.94 1.29
C LEU A 6 23.19 2.97 1.07
N LYS A 7 23.16 3.63 -0.10
CA LYS A 7 22.14 4.64 -0.43
C LYS A 7 20.73 4.04 -0.49
N SER A 8 20.59 2.81 -1.00
CA SER A 8 19.29 2.13 -1.04
C SER A 8 18.81 1.76 0.38
N THR A 9 19.70 1.28 1.23
CA THR A 9 19.40 1.01 2.64
C THR A 9 19.03 2.28 3.40
N GLU A 10 19.77 3.38 3.21
CA GLU A 10 19.46 4.69 3.80
C GLU A 10 18.07 5.18 3.40
N LYS A 11 17.73 5.09 2.10
CA LYS A 11 16.39 5.44 1.61
C LYS A 11 15.30 4.57 2.24
N LEU A 12 15.52 3.26 2.32
CA LEU A 12 14.58 2.32 2.93
C LEU A 12 14.35 2.66 4.41
N LEU A 13 15.41 2.83 5.19
CA LEU A 13 15.31 3.14 6.61
C LEU A 13 14.67 4.51 6.84
N SER A 14 15.02 5.51 6.03
CA SER A 14 14.39 6.84 6.08
C SER A 14 12.90 6.79 5.74
N ALA A 15 12.50 5.96 4.78
CA ALA A 15 11.09 5.74 4.44
C ALA A 15 10.34 4.99 5.55
N LEU A 16 10.99 4.08 6.30
CA LEU A 16 10.39 3.38 7.43
C LEU A 16 10.37 4.21 8.74
N GLY A 17 11.26 5.19 8.88
CA GLY A 17 11.46 5.96 10.12
C GLY A 17 10.35 6.92 10.53
N GLU A 18 9.12 6.76 10.03
CA GLU A 18 7.97 7.58 10.42
C GLU A 18 6.71 6.73 10.55
N SER A 19 5.96 6.99 11.62
CA SER A 19 4.83 6.16 12.02
C SER A 19 3.73 6.08 10.97
N SER A 20 3.38 7.18 10.28
CA SER A 20 2.33 7.15 9.25
C SER A 20 2.74 6.27 8.08
N ARG A 21 4.01 6.27 7.67
CA ARG A 21 4.52 5.41 6.59
C ARG A 21 4.50 3.93 6.96
N LEU A 22 4.85 3.59 8.20
CA LEU A 22 4.71 2.21 8.72
C LEU A 22 3.23 1.77 8.73
N ARG A 23 2.32 2.64 9.17
CA ARG A 23 0.88 2.37 9.13
C ARG A 23 0.39 2.15 7.70
N ILE A 24 0.82 2.98 6.73
CA ILE A 24 0.51 2.80 5.30
C ILE A 24 0.99 1.42 4.81
N LEU A 25 2.21 1.01 5.15
CA LEU A 25 2.71 -0.31 4.75
C LEU A 25 1.89 -1.45 5.34
N MET A 26 1.50 -1.37 6.62
CA MET A 26 0.66 -2.39 7.25
C MET A 26 -0.75 -2.44 6.65
N ILE A 27 -1.31 -1.29 6.26
CA ILE A 27 -2.57 -1.20 5.50
C ILE A 27 -2.41 -1.90 4.14
N LEU A 28 -1.36 -1.59 3.39
CA LEU A 28 -1.13 -2.11 2.04
C LEU A 28 -0.71 -3.59 2.02
N LYS A 29 -0.16 -4.10 3.12
CA LYS A 29 0.09 -5.55 3.32
C LYS A 29 -1.22 -6.33 3.46
N THR A 30 -2.29 -5.67 3.91
CA THR A 30 -3.62 -6.31 4.04
C THR A 30 -4.30 -6.43 2.68
N ARG A 31 -4.33 -5.34 1.90
CA ARG A 31 -4.81 -5.30 0.52
C ARG A 31 -4.42 -4.00 -0.15
N GLU A 32 -4.51 -3.96 -1.48
CA GLU A 32 -4.37 -2.73 -2.25
C GLU A 32 -5.40 -1.67 -1.84
N GLN A 33 -4.98 -0.40 -1.89
CA GLN A 33 -5.79 0.76 -1.52
C GLN A 33 -5.52 1.95 -2.44
N THR A 34 -6.49 2.85 -2.53
CA THR A 34 -6.29 4.16 -3.16
C THR A 34 -5.75 5.19 -2.15
N VAL A 35 -5.28 6.32 -2.66
CA VAL A 35 -4.89 7.47 -1.81
C VAL A 35 -6.07 7.92 -0.93
N SER A 36 -7.30 7.91 -1.46
CA SER A 36 -8.50 8.31 -0.72
C SER A 36 -8.79 7.37 0.45
N ASP A 37 -8.65 6.08 0.24
CA ASP A 37 -8.87 5.07 1.30
C ASP A 37 -7.85 5.23 2.42
N ILE A 38 -6.58 5.38 2.07
CA ILE A 38 -5.49 5.56 3.06
C ILE A 38 -5.72 6.84 3.85
N ARG A 39 -6.14 7.92 3.19
CA ARG A 39 -6.50 9.19 3.82
C ARG A 39 -7.64 9.00 4.84
N GLU A 40 -8.70 8.29 4.45
CA GLU A 40 -9.84 8.02 5.33
C GLU A 40 -9.44 7.16 6.54
N ILE A 41 -8.60 6.14 6.34
CA ILE A 41 -8.14 5.27 7.43
C ILE A 41 -7.29 6.04 8.45
N LEU A 42 -6.34 6.85 7.95
CA LEU A 42 -5.34 7.52 8.79
C LEU A 42 -5.80 8.89 9.32
N GLY A 43 -6.82 9.50 8.72
CA GLY A 43 -7.29 10.85 9.08
C GLY A 43 -6.31 11.96 8.67
N LEU A 44 -5.43 11.71 7.70
CA LEU A 44 -4.43 12.67 7.22
C LEU A 44 -4.95 13.50 6.03
N SER A 45 -4.20 14.53 5.64
CA SER A 45 -4.49 15.27 4.41
C SER A 45 -4.09 14.47 3.16
N PHE A 46 -4.71 14.79 2.01
CA PHE A 46 -4.33 14.20 0.73
C PHE A 46 -2.85 14.46 0.36
N SER A 47 -2.35 15.66 0.63
CA SER A 47 -0.95 16.04 0.32
C SER A 47 0.03 15.22 1.14
N THR A 48 -0.25 15.02 2.44
CA THR A 48 0.57 14.21 3.33
C THR A 48 0.59 12.75 2.88
N VAL A 49 -0.58 12.14 2.62
CA VAL A 49 -0.65 10.75 2.15
C VAL A 49 0.07 10.57 0.82
N SER A 50 -0.13 11.49 -0.13
CA SER A 50 0.53 11.43 -1.45
C SER A 50 2.05 11.53 -1.32
N ARG A 51 2.56 12.42 -0.46
CA ARG A 51 4.00 12.54 -0.17
C ARG A 51 4.54 11.26 0.46
N HIS A 52 3.83 10.66 1.41
CA HIS A 52 4.25 9.41 2.03
C HIS A 52 4.32 8.25 1.03
N LEU A 53 3.29 8.11 0.18
CA LEU A 53 3.27 7.10 -0.86
C LEU A 53 4.38 7.31 -1.89
N PHE A 54 4.69 8.56 -2.24
CA PHE A 54 5.84 8.88 -3.08
C PHE A 54 7.15 8.40 -2.44
N LEU A 55 7.41 8.75 -1.18
CA LEU A 55 8.64 8.34 -0.48
C LEU A 55 8.75 6.82 -0.32
N LEU A 56 7.65 6.15 0.00
CA LEU A 56 7.60 4.69 0.07
C LEU A 56 7.88 4.03 -1.29
N ARG A 57 7.38 4.62 -2.39
CA ARG A 57 7.62 4.13 -3.76
C ARG A 57 9.05 4.37 -4.20
N GLU A 58 9.61 5.55 -3.93
CA GLU A 58 11.03 5.85 -4.20
C GLU A 58 11.98 4.93 -3.42
N ALA A 59 11.55 4.51 -2.24
CA ALA A 59 12.20 3.49 -1.44
C ALA A 59 11.77 2.07 -1.82
N GLY A 60 11.06 1.84 -2.93
CA GLY A 60 10.68 0.52 -3.44
C GLY A 60 9.71 -0.29 -2.58
N LEU A 61 9.17 0.24 -1.49
CA LEU A 61 8.38 -0.51 -0.50
C LEU A 61 6.92 -0.71 -0.94
N VAL A 62 6.46 0.07 -1.92
CA VAL A 62 5.12 -0.01 -2.49
C VAL A 62 5.15 0.09 -4.00
N ASN A 63 4.21 -0.59 -4.63
CA ASN A 63 3.92 -0.49 -6.05
C ASN A 63 2.71 0.43 -6.28
N SER A 64 2.58 0.96 -7.50
CA SER A 64 1.41 1.75 -7.90
C SER A 64 0.95 1.38 -9.30
N VAL A 65 -0.35 1.10 -9.46
CA VAL A 65 -0.99 0.78 -10.75
C VAL A 65 -2.12 1.77 -11.00
N LYS A 66 -2.12 2.39 -12.19
CA LYS A 66 -3.22 3.24 -12.63
C LYS A 66 -4.32 2.37 -13.24
N ASP A 67 -5.54 2.51 -12.73
CA ASP A 67 -6.73 1.82 -13.20
C ASP A 67 -7.86 2.85 -13.43
N GLY A 68 -8.01 3.26 -14.69
CA GLY A 68 -8.94 4.31 -15.08
C GLY A 68 -8.61 5.65 -14.39
N LYS A 69 -9.55 6.12 -13.55
CA LYS A 69 -9.43 7.36 -12.77
C LYS A 69 -8.68 7.17 -11.45
N TRP A 70 -8.39 5.94 -11.05
CA TRP A 70 -7.82 5.62 -9.74
C TRP A 70 -6.36 5.19 -9.87
N VAL A 71 -5.58 5.47 -8.84
CA VAL A 71 -4.25 4.86 -8.64
C VAL A 71 -4.34 3.98 -7.41
N LYS A 72 -4.11 2.69 -7.61
CA LYS A 72 -4.06 1.70 -6.54
C LYS A 72 -2.61 1.48 -6.13
N TYR A 73 -2.38 1.43 -4.83
CA TYR A 73 -1.09 1.12 -4.24
C TYR A 73 -1.14 -0.27 -3.61
N SER A 74 -0.03 -0.99 -3.65
CA SER A 74 0.13 -2.30 -3.03
C SER A 74 1.50 -2.42 -2.36
N PHE A 75 1.61 -3.30 -1.37
CA PHE A 75 2.89 -3.62 -0.75
C PHE A 75 3.82 -4.29 -1.78
N ASN A 76 5.10 -3.93 -1.80
CA ASN A 76 6.10 -4.58 -2.63
C ASN A 76 6.92 -5.61 -1.82
N PRO A 77 6.75 -6.93 -2.05
CA PRO A 77 7.53 -7.95 -1.36
C PRO A 77 8.91 -8.20 -1.98
N GLU A 78 9.20 -7.66 -3.17
CA GLU A 78 10.42 -7.98 -3.92
C GLU A 78 11.63 -7.19 -3.40
N TRP A 79 12.39 -7.83 -2.51
CA TRP A 79 13.60 -7.27 -1.88
C TRP A 79 14.73 -8.30 -1.81
N PRO A 80 16.00 -7.90 -1.63
CA PRO A 80 17.06 -8.85 -1.28
C PRO A 80 16.71 -9.63 0.00
N ALA A 81 17.09 -10.91 0.06
CA ALA A 81 16.67 -11.82 1.14
C ALA A 81 16.92 -11.27 2.56
N ALA A 82 18.08 -10.65 2.81
CA ALA A 82 18.39 -10.05 4.10
C ALA A 82 17.40 -8.93 4.49
N VAL A 83 17.00 -8.09 3.52
CA VAL A 83 16.03 -7.01 3.73
C VAL A 83 14.64 -7.59 3.97
N GLN A 84 14.25 -8.65 3.25
CA GLN A 84 12.98 -9.33 3.48
C GLN A 84 12.87 -9.87 4.92
N VAL A 85 13.94 -10.47 5.45
CA VAL A 85 13.99 -10.98 6.82
C VAL A 85 13.85 -9.84 7.84
N CYS A 86 14.59 -8.75 7.69
CA CYS A 86 14.45 -7.61 8.60
C CYS A 86 13.04 -7.01 8.55
N LEU A 87 12.49 -6.85 7.34
CA LEU A 87 11.16 -6.28 7.15
C LEU A 87 10.07 -7.21 7.72
N SER A 88 10.20 -8.53 7.56
CA SER A 88 9.24 -9.48 8.14
C SER A 88 9.22 -9.40 9.66
N MET A 89 10.39 -9.32 10.31
CA MET A 89 10.47 -9.16 11.78
C MET A 89 9.78 -7.88 12.25
N ILE A 90 10.02 -6.74 11.57
CA ILE A 90 9.39 -5.45 11.91
C ILE A 90 7.87 -5.53 11.71
N LEU A 91 7.42 -6.02 10.56
CA LEU A 91 5.99 -6.09 10.25
C LEU A 91 5.25 -7.07 11.16
N GLU A 92 5.91 -8.16 11.58
CA GLU A 92 5.38 -9.12 12.54
C GLU A 92 5.23 -8.48 13.93
N GLN A 93 6.26 -7.76 14.40
CA GLN A 93 6.19 -7.02 15.66
C GLN A 93 5.07 -5.98 15.68
N LEU A 94 4.87 -5.27 14.57
CA LEU A 94 3.78 -4.29 14.41
C LEU A 94 2.41 -4.95 14.20
N SER A 95 2.36 -6.24 13.89
CA SER A 95 1.09 -6.91 13.57
C SER A 95 0.14 -6.92 14.77
N SER A 96 0.68 -6.93 15.99
CA SER A 96 -0.06 -6.95 17.27
C SER A 96 -0.32 -5.55 17.85
N ASP A 97 0.19 -4.49 17.23
CA ASP A 97 0.02 -3.12 17.73
C ASP A 97 -1.46 -2.67 17.68
N PRO A 98 -2.02 -2.06 18.74
CA PRO A 98 -3.42 -1.64 18.78
C PRO A 98 -3.83 -0.66 17.68
N ILE A 99 -2.95 0.27 17.30
CA ILE A 99 -3.21 1.25 16.24
C ILE A 99 -3.28 0.52 14.90
N ILE A 100 -2.35 -0.40 14.65
CA ILE A 100 -2.33 -1.20 13.42
C ILE A 100 -3.58 -2.10 13.33
N GLN A 101 -4.00 -2.70 14.44
CA GLN A 101 -5.23 -3.50 14.49
C GLN A 101 -6.48 -2.65 14.23
N GLN A 102 -6.52 -1.42 14.75
CA GLN A 102 -7.60 -0.48 14.45
C GLN A 102 -7.64 -0.12 12.96
N ASP A 103 -6.49 0.15 12.35
CA ASP A 103 -6.39 0.48 10.93
C ASP A 103 -6.82 -0.71 10.05
N LYS A 104 -6.41 -1.94 10.38
CA LYS A 104 -6.88 -3.16 9.71
C LYS A 104 -8.41 -3.33 9.80
N LYS A 105 -9.01 -3.02 10.95
CA LYS A 105 -10.47 -3.03 11.11
C LYS A 105 -11.15 -1.99 10.21
N LYS A 106 -10.56 -0.80 10.04
CA LYS A 106 -11.07 0.21 9.09
C LYS A 106 -10.96 -0.27 7.64
N VAL A 107 -9.83 -0.87 7.27
CA VAL A 107 -9.60 -1.48 5.95
C VAL A 107 -10.68 -2.50 5.58
N ALA A 108 -11.07 -3.35 6.55
CA ALA A 108 -12.09 -4.38 6.34
C ALA A 108 -13.50 -3.80 6.11
N LYS A 109 -13.78 -2.60 6.62
CA LYS A 109 -15.08 -1.92 6.46
C LYS A 109 -15.20 -1.12 5.15
N LEU A 110 -14.08 -0.76 4.53
CA LEU A 110 -14.07 -0.01 3.28
C LEU A 110 -14.57 -0.87 2.10
N LYS A 111 -15.34 -0.23 1.21
CA LYS A 111 -15.83 -0.86 -0.02
C LYS A 111 -14.66 -1.30 -0.90
N LYS A 112 -14.80 -2.45 -1.56
CA LYS A 112 -13.87 -2.86 -2.61
C LYS A 112 -14.20 -2.11 -3.89
N TYR A 113 -13.22 -1.44 -4.49
CA TYR A 113 -13.36 -0.86 -5.82
C TYR A 113 -13.17 -1.97 -6.86
N LYS A 114 -14.21 -2.21 -7.65
CA LYS A 114 -14.09 -3.04 -8.85
C LYS A 114 -13.12 -2.37 -9.82
N THR A 115 -12.20 -3.14 -10.36
CA THR A 115 -11.29 -2.69 -11.42
C THR A 115 -12.06 -2.31 -12.69
N SER A 116 -11.48 -1.46 -13.54
CA SER A 116 -12.12 -1.13 -14.84
C SER A 116 -12.39 -2.39 -15.68
N GLN A 117 -11.56 -3.42 -15.53
CA GLN A 117 -11.74 -4.72 -16.20
C GLN A 117 -12.91 -5.53 -15.61
N GLU A 118 -13.09 -5.54 -14.28
CA GLU A 118 -14.21 -6.21 -13.62
C GLU A 118 -15.54 -5.51 -13.90
N ILE A 119 -15.53 -4.18 -13.94
CA ILE A 119 -16.70 -3.38 -14.35
C ILE A 119 -17.09 -3.76 -15.78
N ARG A 120 -16.14 -3.70 -16.72
CA ARG A 120 -16.37 -4.05 -18.14
C ARG A 120 -16.86 -5.50 -18.31
N LYS A 121 -16.29 -6.48 -17.61
CA LYS A 121 -16.74 -7.88 -17.66
C LYS A 121 -18.17 -8.03 -17.12
N SER A 122 -18.52 -7.29 -16.05
CA SER A 122 -19.88 -7.32 -15.49
C SER A 122 -20.92 -6.68 -16.42
N GLU A 123 -20.57 -5.59 -17.10
CA GLU A 123 -21.43 -4.94 -18.09
C GLU A 123 -21.65 -5.81 -19.34
N THR A 124 -20.59 -6.48 -19.83
CA THR A 124 -20.71 -7.45 -20.93
C THR A 124 -21.62 -8.61 -20.53
N LYS A 125 -21.51 -9.12 -19.30
CA LYS A 125 -22.34 -10.22 -18.81
C LYS A 125 -23.82 -9.83 -18.68
N ILE A 126 -24.11 -8.59 -18.27
CA ILE A 126 -25.50 -8.05 -18.22
C ILE A 126 -26.10 -7.96 -19.63
N ARG A 127 -25.32 -7.51 -20.63
CA ARG A 127 -25.79 -7.44 -22.02
C ARG A 127 -26.15 -8.82 -22.61
N TYR A 128 -25.48 -9.89 -22.18
CA TYR A 128 -25.77 -11.26 -22.60
C TYR A 128 -27.02 -11.87 -21.95
N TRP A 129 -27.53 -11.31 -20.85
CA TRP A 129 -28.74 -11.80 -20.17
C TRP A 129 -30.01 -11.03 -20.57
N LEU A 130 -29.86 -9.89 -21.25
CA LEU A 130 -30.95 -9.04 -21.75
C LEU A 130 -31.16 -9.17 -23.26
N ALA A 131 -30.43 -10.09 -23.91
CA ALA A 131 -30.58 -10.49 -25.30
C ALA A 131 -31.05 -11.94 -25.35
#